data_AF-A0A961QP14-F1
#
_entry.id   AF-A0A961QP14-F1
#
_cell.length_a   1.000
_cell.length_b   1.000
_cell.length_c   1.000
_cell.angle_alpha   90.00
_cell.angle_beta   90.00
_cell.angle_gamma   90.00
#
_symmetry.space_group_name_H-M   'P 1'
#
loop_
_entity.id
_entity.type
_entity.pdbx_description
1 polymer ?
#
loop_
_entity_poly.entity_id
_entity_poly.type
_entity_poly.pdbx_seq_one_letter_code
_entity_poly.pdbx_strand_id
1 'polypeptide(L)'
;IDRVKAETLLALAETLNAAYPFAKTFMISAEKGYGVDDLREWLAANLPEGPWFYPEDQIADLPLRVIAAEVTREKLTLRLHEELPYQLTVETEKWEDRKDGSTRIDQVIYVARDGHKGILLGKGGETIKAISKAAREDLAEFLDRPVHLFLQVKVRPNWLEEAERYSEMGLDFKDGE
;
A
#
# COMPACT_ATOMS: atom_id res chain seq x y z
N ILE A 1 -4.25 5.68 -20.27
CA ILE A 1 -4.61 6.09 -21.66
C ILE A 1 -5.83 5.35 -22.22
N ASP A 2 -6.12 4.16 -21.70
CA ASP A 2 -7.14 3.21 -22.13
C ASP A 2 -8.60 3.67 -21.94
N ARG A 3 -8.85 4.69 -21.10
CA ARG A 3 -10.19 5.24 -20.84
C ARG A 3 -10.46 6.58 -21.52
N VAL A 4 -9.51 7.09 -22.31
CA VAL A 4 -9.57 8.44 -22.90
C VAL A 4 -9.34 8.34 -24.40
N LYS A 5 -10.03 9.17 -25.19
CA LYS A 5 -9.81 9.25 -26.64
C LYS A 5 -8.41 9.79 -26.94
N ALA A 6 -7.76 9.23 -27.97
CA ALA A 6 -6.39 9.58 -28.34
C ALA A 6 -6.21 11.09 -28.61
N GLU A 7 -7.15 11.71 -29.32
CA GLU A 7 -7.12 13.14 -29.65
C GLU A 7 -7.06 14.04 -28.40
N THR A 8 -7.88 13.73 -27.39
CA THR A 8 -7.91 14.47 -26.12
C THR A 8 -6.60 14.33 -25.36
N LEU A 9 -6.04 13.12 -25.36
CA LEU A 9 -4.79 12.82 -24.67
C LEU A 9 -3.59 13.53 -25.33
N LEU A 10 -3.55 13.57 -26.67
CA LEU A 10 -2.51 14.25 -27.43
C LEU A 10 -2.52 15.77 -27.18
N ALA A 11 -3.70 16.39 -27.20
CA ALA A 11 -3.84 17.82 -26.90
C ALA A 11 -3.42 18.16 -25.46
N LEU A 12 -3.74 17.29 -24.49
CA LEU A 12 -3.30 17.45 -23.11
C LEU A 12 -1.77 17.34 -23.00
N ALA A 13 -1.17 16.34 -23.63
CA ALA A 13 0.28 16.19 -23.62
C ALA A 13 0.99 17.38 -24.26
N GLU A 14 0.48 17.90 -25.37
CA GLU A 14 1.00 19.12 -26.00
C GLU A 14 0.96 20.30 -25.02
N THR A 15 -0.16 20.49 -24.34
CA THR A 15 -0.32 21.57 -23.35
C THR A 15 0.69 21.44 -22.19
N LEU A 16 0.89 20.23 -21.68
CA LEU A 16 1.84 19.98 -20.59
C LEU A 16 3.30 20.15 -21.02
N ASN A 17 3.67 19.66 -22.21
CA ASN A 17 5.02 19.81 -22.75
C ASN A 17 5.35 21.26 -23.11
N ALA A 18 4.34 22.08 -23.43
CA ALA A 18 4.51 23.52 -23.59
C ALA A 18 4.73 24.24 -22.24
N ALA A 19 4.11 23.74 -21.15
CA ALA A 19 4.23 24.32 -19.82
C ALA A 19 5.55 23.98 -19.12
N TYR A 20 6.16 22.82 -19.44
CA TYR A 20 7.40 22.38 -18.81
C TYR A 20 8.24 21.50 -19.75
N PRO A 21 9.58 21.68 -19.78
CA PRO A 21 10.47 20.87 -20.60
C PRO A 21 10.73 19.49 -19.95
N PHE A 22 9.76 18.59 -20.02
CA PHE A 22 9.94 17.21 -19.56
C PHE A 22 11.01 16.49 -20.40
N ALA A 23 11.80 15.62 -19.77
CA ALA A 23 12.83 14.84 -20.46
C ALA A 23 12.23 13.90 -21.52
N LYS A 24 11.08 13.28 -21.22
CA LYS A 24 10.28 12.47 -22.15
C LYS A 24 8.85 12.36 -21.62
N THR A 25 7.88 12.33 -22.54
CA THR A 25 6.47 12.07 -22.20
C THR A 25 6.08 10.67 -22.67
N PHE A 26 5.46 9.88 -21.79
CA PHE A 26 5.01 8.52 -22.07
C PHE A 26 3.50 8.41 -21.96
N MET A 27 2.91 7.65 -22.87
CA MET A 27 1.49 7.36 -22.90
C MET A 27 1.29 5.94 -22.37
N ILE A 28 0.85 5.79 -21.12
CA ILE A 28 0.75 4.48 -20.47
C ILE A 28 -0.66 4.07 -20.03
N SER A 29 -0.94 2.77 -20.06
CA SER A 29 -2.02 2.13 -19.31
C SER A 29 -1.41 1.10 -18.38
N ALA A 30 -1.38 1.39 -17.08
CA ALA A 30 -0.88 0.43 -16.09
C ALA A 30 -1.74 -0.83 -16.04
N GLU A 31 -3.07 -0.68 -16.16
CA GLU A 31 -4.02 -1.80 -16.12
C GLU A 31 -3.89 -2.73 -17.35
N LYS A 32 -3.64 -2.18 -18.55
CA LYS A 32 -3.54 -2.95 -19.79
C LYS A 32 -2.11 -3.23 -20.25
N GLY A 33 -1.12 -2.68 -19.55
CA GLY A 33 0.31 -2.79 -19.90
C GLY A 33 0.77 -1.91 -21.08
N TYR A 34 -0.11 -1.15 -21.73
CA TYR A 34 0.28 -0.34 -22.89
C TYR A 34 1.31 0.73 -22.52
N GLY A 35 2.37 0.86 -23.33
CA GLY A 35 3.43 1.86 -23.15
C GLY A 35 4.34 1.63 -21.95
N VAL A 36 4.09 0.62 -21.12
CA VAL A 36 4.91 0.30 -19.94
C VAL A 36 6.30 -0.19 -20.37
N ASP A 37 6.40 -0.90 -21.49
CA ASP A 37 7.68 -1.40 -22.01
C ASP A 37 8.61 -0.26 -22.46
N ASP A 38 8.09 0.72 -23.22
CA ASP A 38 8.86 1.90 -23.63
C ASP A 38 9.33 2.73 -22.42
N LEU A 39 8.45 2.87 -21.41
CA LEU A 39 8.85 3.50 -20.15
C LEU A 39 9.99 2.73 -19.47
N ARG A 40 9.86 1.40 -19.38
CA ARG A 40 10.86 0.53 -18.75
C ARG A 40 12.21 0.59 -19.46
N GLU A 41 12.21 0.52 -20.78
CA GLU A 41 13.41 0.59 -21.62
C GLU A 41 14.10 1.94 -21.48
N TRP A 42 13.34 3.04 -21.50
CA TRP A 42 13.91 4.36 -21.31
C TRP A 42 14.49 4.53 -19.90
N LEU A 43 13.80 4.06 -18.85
CA LEU A 43 14.34 4.11 -17.49
C LEU A 43 15.63 3.30 -17.38
N ALA A 44 15.68 2.09 -17.95
CA ALA A 44 16.88 1.26 -17.95
C ALA A 44 18.05 1.94 -18.68
N ALA A 45 17.79 2.61 -19.81
CA ALA A 45 18.82 3.32 -20.57
C ALA A 45 19.33 4.60 -19.89
N ASN A 46 18.55 5.18 -18.97
CA ASN A 46 18.92 6.40 -18.23
C ASN A 46 19.45 6.12 -16.82
N LEU A 47 19.38 4.86 -16.36
CA LEU A 47 19.91 4.48 -15.06
C LEU A 47 21.44 4.46 -15.13
N PRO A 48 22.16 5.16 -14.24
CA PRO A 48 23.62 5.09 -14.18
C PRO A 48 24.10 3.67 -13.92
N GLU A 49 25.19 3.26 -14.56
CA GLU A 49 25.85 1.99 -14.24
C GLU A 49 26.30 1.99 -12.77
N GLY A 50 26.00 0.91 -12.06
CA GLY A 50 26.32 0.75 -10.65
C GLY A 50 26.13 -0.68 -10.17
N PRO A 51 26.66 -1.01 -8.98
CA PRO A 51 26.41 -2.32 -8.38
C PRO A 51 24.95 -2.45 -7.97
N TRP A 52 24.45 -3.69 -7.91
CA TRP A 52 23.20 -4.00 -7.25
C TRP A 52 23.33 -3.65 -5.76
N PHE A 53 22.49 -2.74 -5.27
CA PHE A 53 22.43 -2.40 -3.85
C PHE A 53 21.59 -3.39 -3.03
N TYR A 54 20.73 -4.15 -3.70
CA TYR A 54 19.83 -5.14 -3.10
C TYR A 54 19.89 -6.46 -3.87
N PRO A 55 19.67 -7.61 -3.21
CA PRO A 55 19.49 -8.91 -3.86
C PRO A 55 18.34 -8.91 -4.89
N GLU A 56 18.43 -9.76 -5.91
CA GLU A 56 17.43 -9.87 -7.00
C GLU A 56 16.03 -10.30 -6.49
N ASP A 57 15.99 -11.06 -5.41
CA ASP A 57 14.79 -11.54 -4.73
C ASP A 57 14.19 -10.54 -3.74
N GLN A 58 14.88 -9.42 -3.48
CA GLN A 58 14.40 -8.38 -2.59
C GLN A 58 13.46 -7.41 -3.34
N ILE A 59 12.17 -7.74 -3.35
CA ILE A 59 11.11 -6.97 -4.04
C ILE A 59 10.91 -5.57 -3.40
N ALA A 60 11.17 -5.43 -2.11
CA ALA A 60 11.08 -4.16 -1.38
C ALA A 60 12.16 -4.07 -0.27
N ASP A 61 12.58 -2.85 0.05
CA ASP A 61 13.42 -2.53 1.22
C ASP A 61 12.62 -2.42 2.53
N LEU A 62 11.29 -2.55 2.43
CA LEU A 62 10.39 -2.45 3.56
C LEU A 62 10.51 -3.68 4.49
N PRO A 63 10.55 -3.48 5.82
CA PRO A 63 10.46 -4.57 6.77
C PRO A 63 9.20 -5.42 6.53
N LEU A 64 9.30 -6.75 6.65
CA LEU A 64 8.16 -7.68 6.48
C LEU A 64 6.91 -7.30 7.29
N ARG A 65 7.11 -6.64 8.44
CA ARG A 65 6.03 -6.12 9.29
C ARG A 65 5.21 -5.02 8.62
N VAL A 66 5.87 -4.16 7.84
CA VAL A 66 5.24 -3.09 7.05
C VAL A 66 4.48 -3.70 5.89
N ILE A 67 5.11 -4.63 5.16
CA ILE A 67 4.44 -5.35 4.06
C ILE A 67 3.18 -6.06 4.58
N ALA A 68 3.28 -6.73 5.74
CA ALA A 68 2.13 -7.40 6.34
C ALA A 68 1.00 -6.44 6.70
N ALA A 69 1.34 -5.25 7.22
CA ALA A 69 0.35 -4.21 7.50
C ALA A 69 -0.33 -3.70 6.22
N GLU A 70 0.45 -3.50 5.16
CA GLU A 70 -0.02 -3.05 3.85
C GLU A 70 -0.94 -4.06 3.16
N VAL A 71 -0.65 -5.37 3.24
CA VAL A 71 -1.54 -6.42 2.73
C VAL A 71 -2.91 -6.35 3.42
N THR A 72 -2.94 -6.22 4.74
CA THR A 72 -4.20 -6.07 5.48
C THR A 72 -4.90 -4.75 5.14
N ARG A 73 -4.13 -3.65 4.99
CA ARG A 73 -4.65 -2.34 4.60
C ARG A 73 -5.32 -2.39 3.22
N GLU A 74 -4.73 -3.07 2.25
CA GLU A 74 -5.31 -3.30 0.94
C GLU A 74 -6.67 -4.03 1.05
N LYS A 75 -6.75 -5.11 1.85
CA LYS A 75 -8.02 -5.84 2.03
C LYS A 75 -9.09 -5.00 2.71
N LEU A 76 -8.69 -4.12 3.63
CA LEU A 76 -9.58 -3.11 4.21
C LEU A 76 -10.08 -2.14 3.13
N THR A 77 -9.19 -1.60 2.29
CA THR A 77 -9.56 -0.69 1.19
C THR A 77 -10.50 -1.32 0.18
N LEU A 78 -10.30 -2.60 -0.16
CA LEU A 78 -11.18 -3.31 -1.10
C LEU A 78 -12.56 -3.65 -0.54
N ARG A 79 -12.69 -3.77 0.79
CA ARG A 79 -13.94 -4.16 1.45
C ARG A 79 -14.72 -2.97 1.98
N LEU A 80 -14.04 -1.96 2.47
CA LEU A 80 -14.65 -0.75 3.02
C LEU A 80 -14.94 0.22 1.87
N HIS A 81 -16.06 0.92 1.98
CA HIS A 81 -16.53 1.86 0.97
C HIS A 81 -16.31 3.29 1.47
N GLU A 82 -16.51 4.27 0.58
CA GLU A 82 -16.46 5.70 0.90
C GLU A 82 -15.11 6.14 1.47
N GLU A 83 -15.09 7.06 2.44
CA GLU A 83 -13.86 7.66 2.98
C GLU A 83 -13.16 6.82 4.07
N LEU A 84 -13.80 5.74 4.53
CA LEU A 84 -13.30 4.89 5.62
C LEU A 84 -11.90 4.30 5.39
N PRO A 85 -11.52 3.85 4.18
CA PRO A 85 -10.17 3.35 3.92
C PRO A 85 -9.06 4.36 4.21
N TYR A 86 -9.36 5.66 4.16
CA TYR A 86 -8.40 6.75 4.37
C TYR A 86 -8.37 7.23 5.82
N GLN A 87 -9.32 6.77 6.65
CA GLN A 87 -9.45 7.15 8.06
C GLN A 87 -9.08 6.00 9.01
N LEU A 88 -8.33 5.03 8.50
CA LEU A 88 -7.75 3.93 9.24
C LEU A 88 -6.28 3.72 8.91
N THR A 89 -5.62 2.97 9.77
CA THR A 89 -4.28 2.46 9.51
C THR A 89 -4.07 1.12 10.21
N VAL A 90 -3.11 0.35 9.73
CA VAL A 90 -2.76 -0.97 10.24
C VAL A 90 -1.33 -0.93 10.73
N GLU A 91 -1.09 -1.50 11.91
CA GLU A 91 0.24 -1.66 12.49
C GLU A 91 0.44 -3.11 12.92
N THR A 92 1.64 -3.66 12.70
CA THR A 92 2.01 -5.00 13.15
C THR A 92 2.69 -4.92 14.52
N GLU A 93 1.95 -5.18 15.60
CA GLU A 93 2.46 -5.12 16.98
C GLU A 93 3.38 -6.32 17.30
N LYS A 94 2.99 -7.55 16.88
CA LYS A 94 3.75 -8.76 17.20
C LYS A 94 3.99 -9.62 15.96
N TRP A 95 5.22 -10.14 15.89
CA TRP A 95 5.65 -11.13 14.92
C TRP A 95 6.38 -12.24 15.65
N GLU A 96 5.93 -13.49 15.48
CA GLU A 96 6.51 -14.66 16.13
C GLU A 96 6.53 -15.84 15.18
N ASP A 97 7.74 -16.24 14.76
CA ASP A 97 7.95 -17.49 14.04
C ASP A 97 7.92 -18.65 15.03
N ARG A 98 7.07 -19.64 14.74
CA ARG A 98 6.82 -20.79 15.60
C ARG A 98 7.69 -21.97 15.20
N LYS A 99 7.86 -22.90 16.16
CA LYS A 99 8.67 -24.12 15.97
C LYS A 99 8.13 -25.04 14.87
N ASP A 100 6.86 -24.94 14.53
CA ASP A 100 6.22 -25.71 13.44
C ASP A 100 6.41 -25.08 12.06
N GLY A 101 7.18 -23.99 11.96
CA GLY A 101 7.43 -23.26 10.71
C GLY A 101 6.36 -22.24 10.36
N SER A 102 5.28 -22.14 11.13
CA SER A 102 4.24 -21.11 10.93
C SER A 102 4.65 -19.76 11.53
N THR A 103 4.04 -18.69 11.05
CA THR A 103 4.24 -17.34 11.59
C THR A 103 2.95 -16.83 12.22
N ARG A 104 3.03 -16.37 13.47
CA ARG A 104 1.95 -15.60 14.11
C ARG A 104 2.19 -14.11 13.88
N ILE A 105 1.17 -13.42 13.42
CA ILE A 105 1.17 -11.97 13.19
C ILE A 105 -0.01 -11.38 13.95
N ASP A 106 0.27 -10.48 14.90
CA ASP A 106 -0.75 -9.70 15.59
C ASP A 106 -0.71 -8.27 15.05
N GLN A 107 -1.84 -7.81 14.51
CA GLN A 107 -2.00 -6.47 13.96
C GLN A 107 -3.11 -5.71 14.65
N VAL A 108 -2.93 -4.40 14.74
CA VAL A 108 -3.93 -3.46 15.22
C VAL A 108 -4.36 -2.56 14.07
N ILE A 109 -5.66 -2.45 13.91
CA ILE A 109 -6.30 -1.51 13.01
C ILE A 109 -6.79 -0.33 13.86
N TYR A 110 -6.16 0.82 13.68
CA TYR A 110 -6.58 2.06 14.30
C TYR A 110 -7.62 2.74 13.43
N VAL A 111 -8.70 3.20 14.06
CA VAL A 111 -9.75 4.00 13.41
C VAL A 111 -9.96 5.30 14.17
N ALA A 112 -10.32 6.36 13.44
CA ALA A 112 -10.47 7.69 14.03
C ALA A 112 -11.67 7.82 15.00
N ARG A 113 -12.76 7.06 14.77
CA ARG A 113 -14.02 7.20 15.53
C ARG A 113 -14.69 5.83 15.75
N ASP A 114 -15.48 5.72 16.81
CA ASP A 114 -16.13 4.46 17.21
C ASP A 114 -17.14 3.94 16.16
N GLY A 115 -17.79 4.86 15.43
CA GLY A 115 -18.66 4.49 14.30
C GLY A 115 -17.93 3.66 13.24
N HIS A 116 -16.66 3.98 12.94
CA HIS A 116 -15.87 3.23 11.96
C HIS A 116 -15.51 1.84 12.47
N LYS A 117 -15.26 1.70 13.78
CA LYS A 117 -15.03 0.40 14.41
C LYS A 117 -16.24 -0.51 14.20
N GLY A 118 -17.46 0.01 14.37
CA GLY A 118 -18.69 -0.74 14.11
C GLY A 118 -18.79 -1.24 12.66
N ILE A 119 -18.50 -0.37 11.69
CA ILE A 119 -18.55 -0.70 10.26
C ILE A 119 -17.50 -1.76 9.90
N LEU A 120 -16.28 -1.61 10.41
CA LEU A 120 -15.15 -2.50 10.15
C LEU A 120 -15.37 -3.90 10.75
N LEU A 121 -15.96 -3.98 11.95
CA LEU A 121 -16.36 -5.25 12.54
C LEU A 121 -17.47 -5.91 11.72
N GLY A 122 -18.47 -5.14 11.28
CA GLY A 122 -19.65 -5.66 10.60
C GLY A 122 -20.57 -6.44 11.54
N LYS A 123 -21.68 -6.96 11.01
CA LYS A 123 -22.66 -7.68 11.82
C LYS A 123 -22.05 -8.97 12.36
N GLY A 124 -21.94 -9.07 13.69
CA GLY A 124 -21.36 -10.25 14.35
C GLY A 124 -19.89 -10.52 14.00
N GLY A 125 -19.15 -9.52 13.52
CA GLY A 125 -17.74 -9.69 13.12
C GLY A 125 -17.54 -10.26 11.71
N GLU A 126 -18.59 -10.34 10.88
CA GLU A 126 -18.50 -10.96 9.55
C GLU A 126 -17.50 -10.26 8.62
N THR A 127 -17.47 -8.92 8.65
CA THR A 127 -16.63 -8.10 7.76
C THR A 127 -15.16 -8.30 8.12
N ILE A 128 -14.80 -8.13 9.40
CA ILE A 128 -13.41 -8.32 9.84
C ILE A 128 -12.93 -9.77 9.66
N LYS A 129 -13.83 -10.76 9.77
CA LYS A 129 -13.49 -12.15 9.50
C LYS A 129 -13.17 -12.39 8.02
N ALA A 130 -13.92 -11.77 7.12
CA ALA A 130 -13.66 -11.86 5.68
C ALA A 130 -12.33 -11.18 5.31
N ILE A 131 -12.04 -10.00 5.89
CA ILE A 131 -10.78 -9.28 5.72
C ILE A 131 -9.61 -10.11 6.25
N SER A 132 -9.71 -10.62 7.48
CA SER A 132 -8.68 -11.46 8.10
C SER A 132 -8.39 -12.71 7.28
N LYS A 133 -9.44 -13.36 6.73
CA LYS A 133 -9.26 -14.53 5.87
C LYS A 133 -8.47 -14.18 4.61
N ALA A 134 -8.87 -13.15 3.88
CA ALA A 134 -8.22 -12.73 2.64
C ALA A 134 -6.77 -12.29 2.88
N ALA A 135 -6.53 -11.44 3.88
CA ALA A 135 -5.17 -10.98 4.21
C ALA A 135 -4.26 -12.15 4.62
N ARG A 136 -4.78 -13.12 5.38
CA ARG A 136 -4.01 -14.31 5.78
C ARG A 136 -3.67 -15.21 4.60
N GLU A 137 -4.55 -15.33 3.60
CA GLU A 137 -4.30 -16.11 2.39
C GLU A 137 -3.14 -15.49 1.59
N ASP A 138 -3.22 -14.19 1.31
CA ASP A 138 -2.15 -13.45 0.63
C ASP A 138 -0.82 -13.47 1.40
N LEU A 139 -0.85 -13.31 2.73
CA LEU A 139 0.35 -13.37 3.55
C LEU A 139 0.99 -14.76 3.58
N ALA A 140 0.18 -15.81 3.56
CA ALA A 140 0.69 -17.18 3.53
C ALA A 140 1.35 -17.50 2.19
N GLU A 141 0.78 -17.00 1.09
CA GLU A 141 1.38 -17.08 -0.25
C GLU A 141 2.68 -16.27 -0.32
N PHE A 142 2.65 -15.01 0.14
CA PHE A 142 3.82 -14.12 0.11
C PHE A 142 5.00 -14.65 0.94
N LEU A 143 4.73 -15.23 2.11
CA LEU A 143 5.78 -15.76 3.00
C LEU A 143 6.16 -17.22 2.72
N ASP A 144 5.45 -17.88 1.80
CA ASP A 144 5.56 -19.32 1.50
C ASP A 144 5.51 -20.22 2.74
N ARG A 145 4.65 -19.88 3.71
CA ARG A 145 4.45 -20.65 4.96
C ARG A 145 3.11 -20.36 5.62
N PRO A 146 2.63 -21.24 6.52
CA PRO A 146 1.36 -21.01 7.21
C PRO A 146 1.40 -19.75 8.08
N VAL A 147 0.36 -18.91 7.98
CA VAL A 147 0.20 -17.68 8.76
C VAL A 147 -1.00 -17.75 9.69
N HIS A 148 -0.79 -17.34 10.95
CA HIS A 148 -1.82 -17.11 11.97
C HIS A 148 -1.98 -15.60 12.20
N LEU A 149 -2.89 -14.98 11.45
CA LEU A 149 -3.17 -13.54 11.54
C LEU A 149 -4.24 -13.25 12.60
N PHE A 150 -3.92 -12.35 13.53
CA PHE A 150 -4.84 -11.81 14.53
C PHE A 150 -5.03 -10.31 14.29
N LEU A 151 -6.28 -9.88 14.12
CA LEU A 151 -6.63 -8.48 13.93
C LEU A 151 -7.39 -7.95 15.15
N GLN A 152 -6.95 -6.81 15.68
CA GLN A 152 -7.66 -6.05 16.71
C GLN A 152 -8.04 -4.68 16.18
N VAL A 153 -9.18 -4.16 16.64
CA VAL A 153 -9.66 -2.83 16.21
C VAL A 153 -9.68 -1.90 17.42
N LYS A 154 -8.86 -0.86 17.37
CA LYS A 154 -8.76 0.16 18.43
C LYS A 154 -9.20 1.52 17.88
N VAL A 155 -9.97 2.26 18.66
CA VAL A 155 -10.29 3.66 18.34
C VAL A 155 -9.16 4.51 18.85
N ARG A 156 -8.54 5.31 17.98
CA ARG A 156 -7.50 6.27 18.33
C ARG A 156 -7.86 7.60 17.66
N PRO A 157 -8.52 8.52 18.38
CA PRO A 157 -8.84 9.83 17.84
C PRO A 157 -7.57 10.56 17.37
N ASN A 158 -7.68 11.33 16.30
CA ASN A 158 -6.60 12.17 15.75
C ASN A 158 -5.30 11.43 15.38
N TRP A 159 -5.36 10.10 15.15
CA TRP A 159 -4.16 9.33 14.75
C TRP A 159 -3.50 9.85 13.46
N LEU A 160 -4.26 10.52 12.58
CA LEU A 160 -3.76 11.17 11.36
C LEU A 160 -2.85 12.40 11.64
N GLU A 161 -2.96 13.00 12.82
CA GLU A 161 -2.24 14.21 13.22
C GLU A 161 -0.98 13.90 14.06
N GLU A 162 -0.67 12.62 14.28
CA GLU A 162 0.45 12.23 15.13
C GLU A 162 1.80 12.34 14.38
N ALA A 163 2.65 13.24 14.86
CA ALA A 163 3.99 13.52 14.30
C ALA A 163 4.88 12.27 14.16
N GLU A 164 4.72 11.28 15.05
CA GLU A 164 5.50 10.04 15.09
C GLU A 164 5.35 9.19 13.81
N ARG A 165 4.24 9.36 13.07
CA ARG A 165 4.03 8.67 11.78
C ARG A 165 4.79 9.29 10.62
N TYR A 166 4.99 10.60 10.64
CA TYR A 166 5.80 11.25 9.62
C TYR A 166 7.23 10.72 9.72
N SER A 167 7.74 10.53 10.95
CA SER A 167 9.07 9.96 11.14
C SER A 167 9.21 8.51 10.64
N GLU A 168 8.18 7.66 10.79
CA GLU A 168 8.18 6.30 10.20
C GLU A 168 8.17 6.31 8.66
N MET A 169 7.59 7.36 8.05
CA MET A 169 7.60 7.59 6.60
C MET A 169 8.87 8.31 6.11
N GLY A 170 9.82 8.61 7.00
CA GLY A 170 11.02 9.39 6.67
C GLY A 170 10.75 10.88 6.41
N LEU A 171 9.60 11.39 6.83
CA LEU A 171 9.18 12.78 6.72
C LEU A 171 9.35 13.48 8.07
N ASP A 172 10.04 14.62 8.10
CA ASP A 172 10.02 15.47 9.28
C ASP A 172 8.68 16.20 9.34
N PHE A 173 7.91 15.99 10.41
CA PHE A 173 6.77 16.84 10.73
C PHE A 173 7.28 18.21 11.15
N LYS A 174 7.60 19.07 10.17
CA LYS A 174 7.78 20.49 10.43
C LYS A 174 6.38 21.09 10.44
N ASP A 175 5.89 21.37 11.64
CA ASP A 175 4.84 22.38 11.82
C ASP A 175 5.25 23.59 10.98
N GLY A 176 4.41 23.94 10.00
CA GLY A 176 4.68 25.07 9.12
C GLY A 176 4.86 26.33 9.97
N GLU A 177 5.98 27.02 9.80
CA GLU A 177 6.10 28.42 10.19
C GLU A 177 5.12 29.30 9.38
#